data_AF-A0A8C1VRH4-F1
#
_entry.id   AF-A0A8C1VRH4-F1
#
_cell.length_a   1.000
_cell.length_b   1.000
_cell.length_c   1.000
_cell.angle_alpha   90.00
_cell.angle_beta   90.00
_cell.angle_gamma   90.00
#
_symmetry.space_group_name_H-M   'P 1'
#
loop_
_entity.id
_entity.type
_entity.pdbx_description
1 polymer ?
#
loop_
_entity_poly.entity_id
_entity_poly.type
_entity_poly.pdbx_seq_one_letter_code
_entity_poly.pdbx_strand_id
1 'polypeptide(L)'
;MNNNNLQDSGVELLCTGLKNINCKLEILSLKNNCITEGGCHVLAAALNSNPSNLTELDLSENKLGNPGMKIILTLFENVECRLEKLKLNCISIKDEGCAALASAFNSNLRELDLSRNQIGDSGVTEISSLLRNSQTLQILRLSDCSISEEGYKALSSALRSNPSHLIELDLTGNDPGPSGVKQLSDLLQDPNCQLKTLRFLGPAADEGCQYVTGIVGKNPLLLKELNLRGRELGDTGVNQISALLQDKHCTLNTLK
;
A
#
# COMPACT_ATOMS: atom_id res chain seq x y z
N MET A 1 -7.41 -13.63 -14.93
CA MET A 1 -7.53 -13.38 -16.38
C MET A 1 -6.91 -12.03 -16.71
N ASN A 2 -5.59 -11.90 -16.60
CA ASN A 2 -4.93 -10.59 -16.66
C ASN A 2 -4.51 -10.25 -18.08
N ASN A 3 -4.62 -8.99 -18.49
CA ASN A 3 -4.20 -8.51 -19.82
C ASN A 3 -4.99 -9.14 -20.99
N ASN A 4 -6.32 -9.26 -20.87
CA ASN A 4 -7.16 -9.90 -21.90
C ASN A 4 -8.13 -8.94 -22.59
N ASN A 5 -8.11 -7.64 -22.27
CA ASN A 5 -9.05 -6.65 -22.83
C ASN A 5 -10.53 -7.09 -22.72
N LEU A 6 -10.90 -7.68 -21.58
CA LEU A 6 -12.25 -8.20 -21.36
C LEU A 6 -13.33 -7.10 -21.50
N GLN A 7 -13.01 -5.87 -21.08
CA GLN A 7 -13.95 -4.77 -20.96
C GLN A 7 -15.15 -5.15 -20.06
N ASP A 8 -16.12 -4.26 -19.94
CA ASP A 8 -17.29 -4.50 -19.07
C ASP A 8 -18.15 -5.66 -19.57
N SER A 9 -18.24 -5.88 -20.90
CA SER A 9 -19.00 -6.97 -21.50
C SER A 9 -18.39 -8.35 -21.20
N GLY A 10 -17.06 -8.46 -21.20
CA GLY A 10 -16.38 -9.69 -20.80
C GLY A 10 -16.55 -9.98 -19.30
N VAL A 11 -16.55 -8.94 -18.45
CA VAL A 11 -16.87 -9.07 -17.03
C VAL A 11 -18.31 -9.53 -16.83
N GLU A 12 -19.26 -9.00 -17.62
CA GLU A 12 -20.66 -9.42 -17.55
C GLU A 12 -20.84 -10.91 -17.87
N LEU A 13 -20.19 -11.40 -18.92
CA LEU A 13 -20.19 -12.83 -19.26
C LEU A 13 -19.56 -13.67 -18.15
N LEU A 14 -18.42 -13.25 -17.60
CA LEU A 14 -17.79 -13.92 -16.45
C LEU A 14 -18.73 -13.98 -15.24
N CYS A 15 -19.44 -12.89 -14.97
CA CYS A 15 -20.35 -12.79 -13.84
C CYS A 15 -21.54 -13.75 -13.92
N THR A 16 -21.90 -14.25 -15.11
CA THR A 16 -22.88 -15.34 -15.24
C THR A 16 -22.40 -16.62 -14.55
N GLY A 17 -21.09 -16.91 -14.64
CA GLY A 17 -20.45 -18.03 -13.94
C GLY A 17 -20.29 -17.79 -12.45
N LEU A 18 -19.93 -16.56 -12.04
CA LEU A 18 -19.80 -16.20 -10.61
C LEU A 18 -21.13 -16.29 -9.86
N LYS A 19 -22.25 -16.06 -10.55
CA LYS A 19 -23.61 -16.22 -9.99
C LYS A 19 -24.03 -17.69 -9.80
N ASN A 20 -23.24 -18.66 -10.24
CA ASN A 20 -23.53 -20.07 -10.00
C ASN A 20 -23.27 -20.40 -8.52
N ILE A 21 -24.26 -20.97 -7.82
CA ILE A 21 -24.16 -21.33 -6.40
C ILE A 21 -23.04 -22.35 -6.11
N ASN A 22 -22.62 -23.12 -7.12
CA ASN A 22 -21.53 -24.08 -7.01
C ASN A 22 -20.15 -23.45 -7.31
N CYS A 23 -20.07 -22.14 -7.53
CA CYS A 23 -18.81 -21.45 -7.76
C CYS A 23 -17.95 -21.48 -6.49
N LYS A 24 -16.76 -22.07 -6.58
CA LYS A 24 -15.78 -22.18 -5.50
C LYS A 24 -14.57 -21.28 -5.71
N LEU A 25 -14.73 -20.20 -6.47
CA LEU A 25 -13.61 -19.33 -6.81
C LEU A 25 -13.17 -18.54 -5.57
N GLU A 26 -11.90 -18.69 -5.20
CA GLU A 26 -11.28 -18.01 -4.05
C GLU A 26 -10.45 -16.79 -4.48
N ILE A 27 -9.88 -16.83 -5.69
CA ILE A 27 -8.99 -15.78 -6.20
C ILE A 27 -9.47 -15.34 -7.58
N LEU A 28 -9.75 -14.05 -7.71
CA LEU A 28 -10.16 -13.42 -8.97
C LEU A 28 -9.24 -12.24 -9.24
N SER A 29 -8.34 -12.42 -10.21
CA SER A 29 -7.56 -11.31 -10.77
C SER A 29 -8.08 -10.97 -12.16
N LEU A 30 -8.50 -9.73 -12.32
CA LEU A 30 -8.94 -9.10 -13.56
C LEU A 30 -8.05 -7.90 -13.90
N LYS A 31 -6.78 -7.98 -13.51
CA LYS A 31 -5.80 -6.92 -13.74
C LYS A 31 -5.67 -6.58 -15.23
N ASN A 32 -5.64 -5.29 -15.55
CA ASN A 32 -5.45 -4.76 -16.89
C ASN A 32 -6.41 -5.36 -17.93
N ASN A 33 -7.72 -5.09 -17.77
CA ASN A 33 -8.76 -5.56 -18.68
C ASN A 33 -9.67 -4.45 -19.22
N CYS A 34 -9.29 -3.19 -19.02
CA CYS A 34 -10.10 -2.03 -19.42
C CYS A 34 -11.50 -2.02 -18.79
N ILE A 35 -11.62 -2.53 -17.56
CA ILE A 35 -12.85 -2.50 -16.77
C ILE A 35 -13.14 -1.07 -16.31
N THR A 36 -14.40 -0.66 -16.39
CA THR A 36 -14.87 0.65 -15.92
C THR A 36 -15.82 0.50 -14.72
N GLU A 37 -16.42 1.61 -14.31
CA GLU A 37 -17.52 1.63 -13.33
C GLU A 37 -18.67 0.67 -13.69
N GLY A 38 -18.99 0.52 -14.98
CA GLY A 38 -20.04 -0.38 -15.46
C GLY A 38 -19.74 -1.85 -15.11
N GLY A 39 -18.51 -2.30 -15.38
CA GLY A 39 -18.06 -3.64 -15.01
C GLY A 39 -18.00 -3.86 -13.50
N CYS A 40 -17.68 -2.82 -12.72
CA CYS A 40 -17.72 -2.90 -11.26
C CYS A 40 -19.12 -3.16 -10.72
N HIS A 41 -20.16 -2.52 -11.29
CA HIS A 41 -21.55 -2.79 -10.90
C HIS A 41 -21.93 -4.25 -11.09
N VAL A 42 -21.63 -4.80 -12.28
CA VAL A 42 -21.99 -6.18 -12.60
C VAL A 42 -21.21 -7.16 -11.73
N LEU A 43 -19.93 -6.88 -11.49
CA LEU A 43 -19.07 -7.68 -10.63
C LEU A 43 -19.53 -7.66 -9.16
N ALA A 44 -19.78 -6.48 -8.60
CA ALA A 44 -20.24 -6.35 -7.22
C ALA A 44 -21.59 -7.05 -7.02
N ALA A 45 -22.52 -6.89 -7.97
CA ALA A 45 -23.80 -7.58 -7.94
C ALA A 45 -23.64 -9.11 -7.98
N ALA A 46 -22.72 -9.64 -8.80
CA ALA A 46 -22.47 -11.08 -8.88
C ALA A 46 -21.85 -11.61 -7.57
N LEU A 47 -20.86 -10.92 -7.03
CA LEU A 47 -20.18 -11.31 -5.80
C LEU A 47 -21.07 -11.20 -4.55
N ASN A 48 -22.06 -10.30 -4.55
CA ASN A 48 -23.05 -10.19 -3.48
C ASN A 48 -24.22 -11.18 -3.60
N SER A 49 -24.50 -11.69 -4.80
CA SER A 49 -25.67 -12.55 -5.03
C SER A 49 -25.57 -13.94 -4.40
N ASN A 50 -24.35 -14.43 -4.15
CA ASN A 50 -24.11 -15.69 -3.44
C ASN A 50 -22.95 -15.48 -2.46
N PRO A 51 -22.91 -16.20 -1.32
CA PRO A 51 -21.75 -16.19 -0.43
C PRO A 51 -20.52 -16.59 -1.22
N SER A 52 -19.76 -15.58 -1.63
CA SER A 52 -18.60 -15.78 -2.47
C SER A 52 -17.51 -16.41 -1.62
N ASN A 53 -16.89 -17.49 -2.12
CA ASN A 53 -15.68 -18.03 -1.50
C ASN A 53 -14.46 -17.13 -1.76
N LEU A 54 -14.66 -15.99 -2.42
CA LEU A 54 -13.59 -15.09 -2.84
C LEU A 54 -12.90 -14.45 -1.64
N THR A 55 -11.62 -14.77 -1.49
CA THR A 55 -10.71 -14.23 -0.50
C THR A 55 -9.76 -13.19 -1.11
N GLU A 56 -9.53 -13.23 -2.43
CA GLU A 56 -8.66 -12.27 -3.11
C GLU A 56 -9.30 -11.71 -4.39
N LEU A 57 -9.33 -10.38 -4.49
CA LEU A 57 -9.81 -9.63 -5.64
C LEU A 57 -8.74 -8.65 -6.10
N ASP A 58 -8.33 -8.76 -7.35
CA ASP A 58 -7.38 -7.86 -7.99
C ASP A 58 -8.00 -7.21 -9.23
N LEU A 59 -8.24 -5.91 -9.13
CA LEU A 59 -8.78 -5.06 -10.20
C LEU A 59 -7.75 -4.02 -10.68
N SER A 60 -6.47 -4.23 -10.36
CA SER A 60 -5.40 -3.29 -10.68
C SER A 60 -5.32 -2.96 -12.18
N GLU A 61 -4.79 -1.78 -12.52
CA GLU A 61 -4.58 -1.33 -13.91
C GLU A 61 -5.88 -1.30 -14.76
N ASN A 62 -7.00 -0.95 -14.13
CA ASN A 62 -8.29 -0.72 -14.80
C ASN A 62 -8.78 0.72 -14.56
N LYS A 63 -9.87 1.14 -15.23
CA LYS A 63 -10.34 2.54 -15.23
C LYS A 63 -11.54 2.73 -14.29
N LEU A 64 -11.38 2.38 -13.02
CA LEU A 64 -12.47 2.38 -12.03
C LEU A 64 -12.75 3.79 -11.49
N GLY A 65 -11.70 4.51 -11.12
CA GLY A 65 -11.78 5.78 -10.39
C GLY A 65 -12.50 5.65 -9.03
N ASN A 66 -12.78 6.80 -8.42
CA ASN A 66 -13.55 6.88 -7.17
C ASN A 66 -14.94 6.19 -7.27
N PRO A 67 -15.71 6.34 -8.37
CA PRO A 67 -17.02 5.67 -8.50
C PRO A 67 -16.89 4.14 -8.47
N GLY A 68 -15.98 3.58 -9.28
CA GLY A 68 -15.75 2.13 -9.32
C GLY A 68 -15.29 1.59 -7.97
N MET A 69 -14.42 2.32 -7.26
CA MET A 69 -14.01 1.95 -5.90
C MET A 69 -15.20 1.90 -4.95
N LYS A 70 -16.07 2.92 -4.93
CA LYS A 70 -17.27 2.95 -4.07
C LYS A 70 -18.17 1.74 -4.31
N ILE A 71 -18.37 1.34 -5.57
CA ILE A 71 -19.17 0.17 -5.92
C ILE A 71 -18.55 -1.12 -5.40
N ILE A 72 -17.24 -1.31 -5.56
CA ILE A 72 -16.55 -2.51 -5.04
C ILE A 72 -16.59 -2.55 -3.51
N LEU A 73 -16.57 -1.41 -2.82
CA LEU A 73 -16.67 -1.36 -1.37
C LEU A 73 -18.05 -1.76 -0.82
N THR A 74 -19.11 -1.78 -1.63
CA THR A 74 -20.41 -2.34 -1.23
C THR A 74 -20.33 -3.83 -0.90
N LEU A 75 -19.28 -4.53 -1.32
CA LEU A 75 -19.00 -5.90 -0.91
C LEU A 75 -18.78 -6.02 0.60
N PHE A 76 -18.29 -4.96 1.28
CA PHE A 76 -18.04 -4.98 2.71
C PHE A 76 -19.30 -4.75 3.55
N GLU A 77 -20.41 -4.32 2.93
CA GLU A 77 -21.72 -4.25 3.57
C GLU A 77 -22.35 -5.64 3.74
N ASN A 78 -21.86 -6.62 2.96
CA ASN A 78 -22.33 -8.00 3.03
C ASN A 78 -21.58 -8.76 4.13
N VAL A 79 -22.33 -9.21 5.15
CA VAL A 79 -21.79 -9.96 6.30
C VAL A 79 -21.14 -11.29 5.91
N GLU A 80 -21.49 -11.86 4.76
CA GLU A 80 -20.91 -13.09 4.22
C GLU A 80 -19.64 -12.84 3.40
N CYS A 81 -19.19 -11.58 3.28
CA CYS A 81 -17.99 -11.24 2.52
C CYS A 81 -16.72 -11.77 3.20
N ARG A 82 -15.99 -12.62 2.46
CA ARG A 82 -14.76 -13.28 2.92
C ARG A 82 -13.49 -12.65 2.36
N LEU A 83 -13.61 -11.47 1.75
CA LEU A 83 -12.48 -10.86 1.07
C LEU A 83 -11.40 -10.45 2.08
N GLU A 84 -10.23 -11.06 1.96
CA GLU A 84 -9.06 -10.79 2.79
C GLU A 84 -8.02 -9.94 2.07
N LYS A 85 -8.02 -9.96 0.73
CA LYS A 85 -7.03 -9.26 -0.09
C LYS A 85 -7.70 -8.47 -1.20
N LEU A 86 -7.40 -7.18 -1.27
CA LEU A 86 -7.94 -6.27 -2.25
C LEU A 86 -6.80 -5.47 -2.90
N LYS A 87 -6.64 -5.66 -4.21
CA LYS A 87 -5.62 -4.98 -5.01
C LYS A 87 -6.29 -4.03 -6.00
N LEU A 88 -6.04 -2.75 -5.81
CA LEU A 88 -6.59 -1.62 -6.57
C LEU A 88 -5.44 -0.70 -7.02
N ASN A 89 -4.32 -1.28 -7.46
CA ASN A 89 -3.19 -0.51 -7.94
C ASN A 89 -3.53 0.17 -9.28
N CYS A 90 -3.14 1.43 -9.44
CA CYS A 90 -3.29 2.17 -10.72
C CYS A 90 -4.73 2.13 -11.27
N ILE A 91 -5.71 2.49 -10.43
CA ILE A 91 -7.13 2.58 -10.83
C ILE A 91 -7.66 4.02 -10.88
N SER A 92 -6.78 5.01 -10.73
CA SER A 92 -7.10 6.45 -10.73
C SER A 92 -7.98 6.91 -9.55
N ILE A 93 -7.80 6.32 -8.37
CA ILE A 93 -8.44 6.85 -7.15
C ILE A 93 -7.69 8.06 -6.59
N LYS A 94 -8.44 8.90 -5.87
CA LYS A 94 -7.96 10.07 -5.12
C LYS A 94 -8.47 9.99 -3.67
N ASP A 95 -8.35 11.10 -2.94
CA ASP A 95 -8.82 11.28 -1.57
C ASP A 95 -10.29 10.88 -1.33
N GLU A 96 -11.23 11.22 -2.23
CA GLU A 96 -12.64 10.82 -2.06
C GLU A 96 -12.84 9.30 -2.06
N GLY A 97 -12.00 8.56 -2.80
CA GLY A 97 -12.00 7.10 -2.80
C GLY A 97 -11.50 6.55 -1.46
N CYS A 98 -10.46 7.16 -0.89
CA CYS A 98 -9.95 6.83 0.44
C CYS A 98 -10.98 7.12 1.54
N ALA A 99 -11.73 8.22 1.44
CA ALA A 99 -12.82 8.53 2.37
C ALA A 99 -13.92 7.46 2.33
N ALA A 100 -14.31 7.02 1.13
CA ALA A 100 -15.25 5.91 0.97
C ALA A 100 -14.71 4.62 1.60
N LEU A 101 -13.43 4.29 1.36
CA LEU A 101 -12.78 3.14 1.97
C LEU A 101 -12.80 3.21 3.50
N ALA A 102 -12.45 4.35 4.09
CA ALA A 102 -12.45 4.54 5.53
C ALA A 102 -13.86 4.36 6.13
N SER A 103 -14.90 4.84 5.44
CA SER A 103 -16.29 4.67 5.88
C SER A 103 -16.80 3.22 5.79
N ALA A 104 -16.36 2.48 4.77
CA ALA A 104 -16.76 1.10 4.53
C ALA A 104 -15.87 0.08 5.28
N PHE A 105 -14.90 0.55 6.07
CA PHE A 105 -13.90 -0.32 6.67
C PHE A 105 -14.45 -1.07 7.89
N ASN A 106 -15.19 -2.14 7.60
CA ASN A 106 -15.66 -3.12 8.57
C ASN A 106 -15.49 -4.54 7.99
N SER A 107 -14.28 -4.82 7.51
CA SER A 107 -14.00 -6.00 6.68
C SER A 107 -12.96 -6.92 7.31
N ASN A 108 -12.92 -8.16 6.80
CA ASN A 108 -11.89 -9.15 7.10
C ASN A 108 -10.55 -8.86 6.37
N LEU A 109 -10.39 -7.65 5.81
CA LEU A 109 -9.28 -7.31 4.94
C LEU A 109 -7.95 -7.32 5.69
N ARG A 110 -7.03 -8.15 5.21
CA ARG A 110 -5.66 -8.30 5.73
C ARG A 110 -4.63 -7.63 4.83
N GLU A 111 -4.89 -7.57 3.53
CA GLU A 111 -4.00 -6.97 2.54
C GLU A 111 -4.74 -5.97 1.66
N LEU A 112 -4.20 -4.75 1.59
CA LEU A 112 -4.70 -3.69 0.74
C LEU A 112 -3.55 -3.08 -0.06
N ASP A 113 -3.71 -3.07 -1.38
CA ASP A 113 -2.77 -2.38 -2.29
C ASP A 113 -3.51 -1.26 -3.04
N LEU A 114 -3.14 -0.02 -2.74
CA LEU A 114 -3.61 1.20 -3.42
C LEU A 114 -2.50 1.91 -4.18
N SER A 115 -1.36 1.24 -4.40
CA SER A 115 -0.19 1.84 -5.01
C SER A 115 -0.48 2.41 -6.41
N ARG A 116 0.31 3.40 -6.85
CA ARG A 116 0.18 4.08 -8.15
C ARG A 116 -1.17 4.79 -8.34
N ASN A 117 -1.75 5.29 -7.27
CA ASN A 117 -2.93 6.15 -7.32
C ASN A 117 -2.61 7.53 -6.72
N GLN A 118 -3.22 8.59 -7.24
CA GLN A 118 -2.96 9.96 -6.80
C GLN A 118 -3.75 10.32 -5.54
N ILE A 119 -3.55 9.56 -4.46
CA ILE A 119 -4.29 9.72 -3.20
C ILE A 119 -3.84 10.95 -2.42
N GLY A 120 -2.54 11.30 -2.47
CA GLY A 120 -1.96 12.43 -1.75
C GLY A 120 -2.13 12.36 -0.22
N ASP A 121 -1.71 13.42 0.46
CA ASP A 121 -1.77 13.51 1.93
C ASP A 121 -3.22 13.52 2.46
N SER A 122 -4.16 14.11 1.72
CA SER A 122 -5.58 14.07 2.05
C SER A 122 -6.10 12.64 2.08
N GLY A 123 -5.81 11.84 1.03
CA GLY A 123 -6.20 10.43 1.01
C GLY A 123 -5.50 9.60 2.09
N VAL A 124 -4.24 9.91 2.41
CA VAL A 124 -3.52 9.28 3.52
C VAL A 124 -4.11 9.64 4.89
N THR A 125 -4.69 10.83 5.04
CA THR A 125 -5.40 11.21 6.28
C THR A 125 -6.63 10.32 6.49
N GLU A 126 -7.39 10.04 5.43
CA GLU A 126 -8.51 9.08 5.49
C GLU A 126 -8.05 7.65 5.78
N ILE A 127 -6.98 7.19 5.13
CA ILE A 127 -6.37 5.88 5.40
C ILE A 127 -5.84 5.82 6.84
N SER A 128 -5.32 6.91 7.38
CA SER A 128 -4.87 6.99 8.76
C SER A 128 -6.05 6.81 9.73
N SER A 129 -7.20 7.43 9.45
CA SER A 129 -8.44 7.23 10.22
C SER A 129 -8.91 5.76 10.17
N LEU A 130 -8.81 5.12 9.01
CA LEU A 130 -9.07 3.69 8.84
C LEU A 130 -8.13 2.84 9.71
N LEU A 131 -6.82 3.11 9.66
CA LEU A 131 -5.81 2.34 10.41
C LEU A 131 -6.02 2.42 11.93
N ARG A 132 -6.56 3.53 12.44
CA ARG A 132 -6.90 3.67 13.87
C ARG A 132 -8.01 2.71 14.31
N ASN A 133 -8.90 2.34 13.39
CA ASN A 133 -10.06 1.49 13.69
C ASN A 133 -9.86 0.03 13.24
N SER A 134 -8.95 -0.21 12.29
CA SER A 134 -8.67 -1.54 11.75
C SER A 134 -8.13 -2.51 12.80
N GLN A 135 -8.75 -3.70 12.86
CA GLN A 135 -8.31 -4.81 13.72
C GLN A 135 -7.72 -5.99 12.93
N THR A 136 -7.67 -5.88 11.60
CA THR A 136 -7.37 -7.02 10.70
C THR A 136 -6.30 -6.72 9.67
N LEU A 137 -6.09 -5.45 9.30
CA LEU A 137 -5.17 -5.09 8.22
C LEU A 137 -3.71 -5.29 8.65
N GLN A 138 -3.01 -6.15 7.91
CA GLN A 138 -1.63 -6.54 8.16
C GLN A 138 -0.66 -5.98 7.13
N ILE A 139 -1.12 -5.80 5.89
CA ILE A 139 -0.29 -5.35 4.77
C ILE A 139 -0.99 -4.17 4.10
N LEU A 140 -0.29 -3.05 4.01
CA LEU A 140 -0.74 -1.85 3.31
C LEU A 140 0.34 -1.39 2.33
N ARG A 141 -0.02 -1.28 1.05
CA ARG A 141 0.86 -0.73 0.02
C ARG A 141 0.30 0.54 -0.58
N LEU A 142 1.09 1.61 -0.51
CA LEU A 142 0.82 2.95 -1.02
C LEU A 142 2.03 3.46 -1.83
N SER A 143 2.71 2.59 -2.59
CA SER A 143 3.86 3.00 -3.41
C SER A 143 3.41 3.98 -4.50
N ASP A 144 4.21 4.99 -4.81
CA ASP A 144 3.94 5.97 -5.88
C ASP A 144 2.55 6.64 -5.76
N CYS A 145 2.22 7.15 -4.58
CA CYS A 145 0.91 7.66 -4.22
C CYS A 145 0.83 9.20 -4.06
N SER A 146 1.88 9.91 -4.48
CA SER A 146 2.05 11.36 -4.30
C SER A 146 1.97 11.82 -2.84
N ILE A 147 2.47 10.98 -1.92
CA ILE A 147 2.48 11.26 -0.48
C ILE A 147 3.70 12.11 -0.15
N SER A 148 3.50 13.17 0.64
CA SER A 148 4.56 14.05 1.14
C SER A 148 4.89 13.78 2.61
N GLU A 149 5.81 14.56 3.17
CA GLU A 149 6.20 14.49 4.58
C GLU A 149 4.99 14.51 5.54
N GLU A 150 3.90 15.22 5.21
CA GLU A 150 2.70 15.29 6.05
C GLU A 150 1.93 13.96 6.08
N GLY A 151 1.78 13.26 4.95
CA GLY A 151 1.16 11.95 4.92
C GLY A 151 1.96 10.90 5.72
N TYR A 152 3.30 10.97 5.67
CA TYR A 152 4.16 10.12 6.50
C TYR A 152 3.96 10.37 8.00
N LYS A 153 3.84 11.64 8.42
CA LYS A 153 3.51 12.01 9.81
C LYS A 153 2.14 11.46 10.22
N ALA A 154 1.13 11.58 9.35
CA ALA A 154 -0.21 11.08 9.60
C ALA A 154 -0.24 9.56 9.83
N LEU A 155 0.45 8.80 8.96
CA LEU A 155 0.60 7.34 9.11
C LEU A 155 1.32 6.97 10.41
N SER A 156 2.45 7.61 10.71
CA SER A 156 3.17 7.41 11.98
C SER A 156 2.25 7.61 13.19
N SER A 157 1.47 8.70 13.20
CA SER A 157 0.52 9.01 14.27
C SER A 157 -0.60 7.97 14.39
N ALA A 158 -1.12 7.46 13.27
CA ALA A 158 -2.13 6.41 13.28
C ALA A 158 -1.58 5.11 13.88
N LEU A 159 -0.40 4.69 13.45
CA LEU A 159 0.24 3.45 13.90
C LEU A 159 0.65 3.46 15.38
N ARG A 160 0.79 4.63 16.01
CA ARG A 160 1.02 4.76 17.47
C ARG A 160 -0.24 4.68 18.32
N SER A 161 -1.39 5.04 17.76
CA SER A 161 -2.60 5.32 18.56
C SER A 161 -3.43 4.10 18.96
N ASN A 162 -3.11 2.92 18.42
CA ASN A 162 -3.75 1.64 18.71
C ASN A 162 -2.65 0.58 18.50
N PRO A 163 -2.60 -0.57 19.22
CA PRO A 163 -1.82 -1.72 18.75
C PRO A 163 -2.21 -2.03 17.30
N SER A 164 -1.42 -1.50 16.38
CA SER A 164 -1.64 -1.71 14.96
C SER A 164 -1.37 -3.18 14.67
N HIS A 165 -2.26 -3.82 13.92
CA HIS A 165 -2.01 -5.16 13.38
C HIS A 165 -1.14 -5.11 12.12
N LEU A 166 -0.73 -3.90 11.69
CA LEU A 166 0.05 -3.70 10.48
C LEU A 166 1.47 -4.23 10.68
N ILE A 167 1.83 -5.19 9.84
CA ILE A 167 3.12 -5.89 9.82
C ILE A 167 3.99 -5.36 8.68
N GLU A 168 3.38 -5.00 7.55
CA GLU A 168 4.05 -4.48 6.36
C GLU A 168 3.40 -3.17 5.88
N LEU A 169 4.25 -2.16 5.69
CA LEU A 169 3.89 -0.88 5.10
C LEU A 169 4.87 -0.54 3.98
N ASP A 170 4.36 -0.43 2.76
CA ASP A 170 5.13 0.01 1.59
C ASP A 170 4.69 1.41 1.15
N LEU A 171 5.63 2.35 1.18
CA LEU A 171 5.50 3.75 0.81
C LEU A 171 6.54 4.15 -0.25
N THR A 172 7.19 3.20 -0.93
CA THR A 172 8.25 3.48 -1.91
C THR A 172 7.77 4.44 -3.01
N GLY A 173 8.68 5.28 -3.53
CA GLY A 173 8.37 6.22 -4.61
C GLY A 173 7.70 7.53 -4.17
N ASN A 174 7.24 7.65 -2.92
CA ASN A 174 6.71 8.89 -2.34
C ASN A 174 7.83 9.82 -1.83
N ASP A 175 7.50 10.90 -1.10
CA ASP A 175 8.49 11.80 -0.49
C ASP A 175 8.31 11.88 1.05
N PRO A 176 9.15 11.19 1.84
CA PRO A 176 9.01 11.17 3.28
C PRO A 176 9.40 12.47 3.98
N GLY A 177 10.26 13.30 3.37
CA GLY A 177 10.93 14.42 4.05
C GLY A 177 11.72 14.03 5.32
N PRO A 178 12.57 14.92 5.87
CA PRO A 178 13.37 14.61 7.05
C PRO A 178 12.51 14.25 8.28
N SER A 179 11.37 14.92 8.46
CA SER A 179 10.50 14.73 9.61
C SER A 179 9.68 13.45 9.49
N GLY A 180 9.23 13.07 8.29
CA GLY A 180 8.51 11.82 8.08
C GLY A 180 9.42 10.61 8.25
N VAL A 181 10.67 10.67 7.74
CA VAL A 181 11.70 9.67 8.03
C VAL A 181 11.91 9.53 9.54
N LYS A 182 12.06 10.66 10.25
CA LYS A 182 12.26 10.64 11.71
C LYS A 182 11.08 10.00 12.43
N GLN A 183 9.85 10.43 12.12
CA GLN A 183 8.62 9.94 12.75
C GLN A 183 8.44 8.41 12.61
N LEU A 184 8.65 7.87 11.40
CA LEU A 184 8.57 6.43 11.18
C LEU A 184 9.78 5.67 11.75
N SER A 185 10.98 6.25 11.74
CA SER A 185 12.15 5.64 12.40
C SER A 185 11.92 5.54 13.92
N ASP A 186 11.42 6.61 14.54
CA ASP A 186 11.04 6.65 15.95
C ASP A 186 9.88 5.69 16.26
N LEU A 187 9.02 5.37 15.27
CA LEU A 187 7.93 4.41 15.43
C LEU A 187 8.49 2.98 15.49
N LEU A 188 9.48 2.66 14.68
CA LEU A 188 10.14 1.35 14.69
C LEU A 188 10.92 1.07 16.00
N GLN A 189 11.27 2.12 16.75
CA GLN A 189 11.87 1.98 18.09
C GLN A 189 10.84 1.85 19.22
N ASP A 190 9.55 2.04 18.93
CA ASP A 190 8.48 1.90 19.91
C ASP A 190 8.27 0.40 20.24
N PRO A 191 8.37 -0.03 21.51
CA PRO A 191 8.17 -1.43 21.89
C PRO A 191 6.80 -1.99 21.52
N ASN A 192 5.80 -1.14 21.33
CA ASN A 192 4.44 -1.56 20.96
C ASN A 192 4.24 -1.67 19.44
N CYS A 193 5.21 -1.21 18.64
CA CYS A 193 5.14 -1.27 17.19
C CYS A 193 5.19 -2.73 16.70
N GLN A 194 4.18 -3.12 15.90
CA GLN A 194 4.13 -4.46 15.29
C GLN A 194 4.71 -4.51 13.88
N LEU A 195 5.10 -3.34 13.33
CA LEU A 195 5.59 -3.22 11.97
C LEU A 195 6.94 -3.93 11.85
N LYS A 196 6.99 -4.98 11.04
CA LYS A 196 8.21 -5.75 10.76
C LYS A 196 8.89 -5.31 9.48
N THR A 197 8.12 -4.75 8.55
CA THR A 197 8.62 -4.30 7.26
C THR A 197 8.07 -2.92 6.95
N LEU A 198 8.98 -1.98 6.77
CA LEU A 198 8.69 -0.63 6.33
C LEU A 198 9.55 -0.34 5.11
N ARG A 199 8.94 0.08 4.00
CA ARG A 199 9.66 0.47 2.79
C ARG A 199 9.28 1.89 2.39
N PHE A 200 10.28 2.70 2.11
CA PHE A 200 10.09 3.98 1.42
C PHE A 200 11.27 4.35 0.52
N LEU A 201 12.34 3.54 0.49
CA LEU A 201 13.44 3.61 -0.46
C LEU A 201 13.30 2.52 -1.53
N GLY A 202 14.00 2.67 -2.66
CA GLY A 202 14.18 1.56 -3.60
C GLY A 202 15.00 0.42 -2.96
N PRO A 203 14.87 -0.85 -3.40
CA PRO A 203 15.51 -1.99 -2.74
C PRO A 203 17.03 -1.84 -2.50
N ALA A 204 17.78 -1.42 -3.52
CA ALA A 204 19.23 -1.22 -3.40
C ALA A 204 19.60 -0.07 -2.44
N ALA A 205 18.79 1.00 -2.43
CA ALA A 205 18.98 2.12 -1.53
C ALA A 205 18.59 1.76 -0.08
N ASP A 206 17.58 0.92 0.12
CA ASP A 206 17.19 0.37 1.43
C ASP A 206 18.31 -0.50 2.01
N GLU A 207 18.90 -1.39 1.21
CA GLU A 207 20.08 -2.17 1.60
C GLU A 207 21.25 -1.26 2.00
N GLY A 208 21.51 -0.22 1.20
CA GLY A 208 22.51 0.80 1.51
C GLY A 208 22.22 1.57 2.81
N CYS A 209 20.96 1.94 3.03
CA CYS A 209 20.49 2.64 4.22
C CYS A 209 20.70 1.78 5.48
N GLN A 210 20.33 0.49 5.41
CA GLN A 210 20.51 -0.47 6.50
C GLN A 210 21.99 -0.73 6.79
N TYR A 211 22.81 -0.91 5.74
CA TYR A 211 24.25 -1.08 5.87
C TYR A 211 24.90 0.10 6.60
N VAL A 212 24.61 1.33 6.16
CA VAL A 212 25.16 2.54 6.81
C VAL A 212 24.62 2.69 8.22
N THR A 213 23.33 2.45 8.45
CA THR A 213 22.73 2.48 9.80
C THR A 213 23.44 1.51 10.75
N GLY A 214 23.81 0.32 10.28
CA GLY A 214 24.59 -0.64 11.06
C GLY A 214 26.00 -0.16 11.44
N ILE A 215 26.61 0.71 10.63
CA ILE A 215 27.95 1.26 10.89
C ILE A 215 27.90 2.44 11.87
N VAL A 216 26.95 3.37 11.66
CA VAL A 216 26.92 4.66 12.38
C VAL A 216 25.84 4.74 13.47
N GLY A 217 24.98 3.73 13.58
CA GLY A 217 23.91 3.64 14.58
C GLY A 217 22.79 4.67 14.42
N LYS A 218 22.72 5.36 13.27
CA LYS A 218 21.73 6.39 12.95
C LYS A 218 21.25 6.23 11.52
N ASN A 219 19.97 6.55 11.28
CA ASN A 219 19.39 6.54 9.95
C ASN A 219 20.11 7.60 9.06
N PRO A 220 20.79 7.20 7.97
CA PRO A 220 21.58 8.11 7.14
C PRO A 220 20.75 9.17 6.41
N LEU A 221 19.46 8.95 6.23
CA LEU A 221 18.57 9.93 5.61
C LEU A 221 18.37 11.18 6.49
N LEU A 222 18.67 11.08 7.79
CA LEU A 222 18.64 12.19 8.75
C LEU A 222 19.98 12.90 8.90
N LEU A 223 21.02 12.46 8.16
CA LEU A 223 22.37 13.01 8.26
C LEU A 223 22.68 13.93 7.06
N LYS A 224 23.49 14.95 7.30
CA LYS A 224 24.12 15.76 6.24
C LYS A 224 25.54 15.31 5.93
N GLU A 225 26.24 14.81 6.95
CA GLU A 225 27.59 14.29 6.81
C GLU A 225 27.65 12.83 7.27
N LEU A 226 28.33 12.00 6.49
CA LEU A 226 28.64 10.61 6.82
C LEU A 226 30.16 10.48 6.95
N ASN A 227 30.62 10.05 8.14
CA ASN A 227 32.04 9.83 8.41
C ASN A 227 32.30 8.33 8.55
N LEU A 228 33.02 7.77 7.58
CA LEU A 228 33.46 6.39 7.49
C LEU A 228 34.99 6.27 7.65
N ARG A 229 35.68 7.33 8.09
CA ARG A 229 37.13 7.33 8.26
C ARG A 229 37.59 6.18 9.16
N GLY A 230 38.57 5.43 8.67
CA GLY A 230 39.12 4.27 9.39
C GLY A 230 38.23 3.03 9.38
N ARG A 231 37.18 3.00 8.54
CA ARG A 231 36.40 1.79 8.26
C ARG A 231 36.95 1.10 7.02
N GLU A 232 37.17 -0.20 7.11
CA GLU A 232 37.45 -1.03 5.93
C GLU A 232 36.13 -1.35 5.23
N LEU A 233 35.93 -0.74 4.05
CA LEU A 233 34.78 -1.00 3.19
C LEU A 233 35.25 -1.93 2.06
N GLY A 234 34.71 -3.14 2.00
CA GLY A 234 34.85 -3.98 0.81
C GLY A 234 33.96 -3.49 -0.34
N ASP A 235 34.16 -4.04 -1.55
CA ASP A 235 33.41 -3.66 -2.75
C ASP A 235 31.89 -3.71 -2.55
N THR A 236 31.41 -4.69 -1.79
CA THR A 236 29.98 -4.80 -1.43
C THR A 236 29.49 -3.58 -0.64
N GLY A 237 30.25 -3.13 0.37
CA GLY A 237 29.89 -1.97 1.17
C GLY A 237 29.93 -0.67 0.36
N VAL A 238 30.91 -0.55 -0.53
CA VAL A 238 30.99 0.59 -1.47
C VAL A 238 29.79 0.63 -2.41
N ASN A 239 29.37 -0.53 -2.95
CA ASN A 239 28.19 -0.62 -3.82
C ASN A 239 26.90 -0.25 -3.06
N GLN A 240 26.75 -0.73 -1.82
CA GLN A 240 25.61 -0.40 -0.96
C GLN A 240 25.54 1.10 -0.64
N ILE A 241 26.66 1.72 -0.26
CA ILE A 241 26.73 3.16 -0.03
C ILE A 241 26.44 3.93 -1.33
N SER A 242 26.97 3.49 -2.46
CA SER A 242 26.73 4.12 -3.77
C SER A 242 25.25 4.10 -4.14
N ALA A 243 24.57 2.97 -3.93
CA ALA A 243 23.13 2.85 -4.18
C ALA A 243 22.31 3.80 -3.28
N LEU A 244 22.67 3.92 -2.00
CA LEU A 244 22.05 4.89 -1.10
C LEU A 244 22.25 6.32 -1.58
N LEU A 245 23.47 6.68 -2.00
CA LEU A 245 23.79 8.04 -2.47
C LEU A 245 23.09 8.41 -3.78
N GLN A 246 22.71 7.43 -4.60
CA GLN A 246 21.96 7.63 -5.84
C GLN A 246 20.46 7.82 -5.60
N ASP A 247 19.95 7.43 -4.43
CA ASP A 247 18.54 7.58 -4.10
C ASP A 247 18.17 9.05 -3.91
N LYS A 248 17.01 9.45 -4.46
CA LYS A 248 16.51 10.82 -4.42
C LYS A 248 16.26 11.34 -3.00
N HIS A 249 16.08 10.46 -2.02
CA HIS A 249 15.85 10.81 -0.62
C HIS A 249 17.13 10.95 0.19
N CYS A 250 18.29 10.57 -0.36
CA CYS A 250 19.55 10.74 0.34
C CYS A 250 19.90 12.22 0.47
N THR A 251 20.08 12.71 1.71
CA THR A 251 20.40 14.12 1.96
C THR A 251 21.85 14.38 2.37
N LEU A 252 22.69 13.34 2.29
CA LEU A 252 24.13 13.42 2.53
C LEU A 252 24.78 14.32 1.49
N ASN A 253 25.51 15.33 1.94
CA ASN A 253 26.28 16.22 1.08
C ASN A 253 27.79 16.11 1.32
N THR A 254 28.19 15.36 2.35
CA THR A 254 29.58 15.19 2.75
C THR A 254 29.85 13.73 3.15
N LEU A 255 30.84 13.09 2.52
CA LEU A 255 31.35 11.76 2.87
C LEU A 255 32.82 11.89 3.26
N LYS A 256 33.17 11.51 4.49
CA LYS A 256 34.50 11.67 5.11
C LYS A 256 35.11 10.33 5.52
#